data_AF-A0A2G8KXA3-F1
#
_entry.id   AF-A0A2G8KXA3-F1
#
_cell.length_a   1.000
_cell.length_b   1.000
_cell.length_c   1.000
_cell.angle_alpha   90.00
_cell.angle_beta   90.00
_cell.angle_gamma   90.00
#
_symmetry.space_group_name_H-M   'P 1'
#
loop_
_entity.id
_entity.type
_entity.pdbx_description
1 polymer ?
#
loop_
_entity_poly.entity_id
_entity_poly.type
_entity_poly.pdbx_seq_one_letter_code
_entity_poly.pdbx_strand_id
1 'polypeptide(L)'
;MSKTVKRRKKRDFVSKANHSMNPDRPKGVGGNNARDKATIKRLRMYKSGKPTRDRKGRIVQAAPYQNRLPSGTVARVEPNRKWFGNTRVITQTALQTFQEEMVNIEGSLQVVMRQTKLPITLLQESKGNDYS
;
A
#
# COMPACT_ATOMS: atom_id res chain seq x y z
N MET A 1 11.96 6.82 -36.75
CA MET A 1 12.21 7.00 -35.31
C MET A 1 11.26 8.06 -34.77
N SER A 2 10.27 7.70 -33.94
CA SER A 2 9.31 8.68 -33.37
C SER A 2 9.89 9.35 -32.12
N LYS A 3 10.03 10.67 -32.12
CA LYS A 3 10.48 11.46 -30.97
C LYS A 3 9.47 11.33 -29.82
N THR A 4 9.87 10.74 -28.70
CA THR A 4 9.09 10.74 -27.45
C THR A 4 9.01 12.15 -26.88
N VAL A 5 7.82 12.74 -26.91
CA VAL A 5 7.55 14.04 -26.27
C VAL A 5 7.54 13.86 -24.75
N LYS A 6 8.62 14.25 -24.06
CA LYS A 6 8.64 14.32 -22.60
C LYS A 6 7.60 15.36 -22.14
N ARG A 7 6.53 14.91 -21.47
CA ARG A 7 5.56 15.81 -20.79
C ARG A 7 6.33 16.68 -19.81
N ARG A 8 6.27 18.01 -19.96
CA ARG A 8 6.83 18.97 -18.98
C ARG A 8 6.20 18.67 -17.61
N LYS A 9 7.05 18.47 -16.59
CA LYS A 9 6.64 18.30 -15.20
C LYS A 9 5.86 19.55 -14.78
N LYS A 10 4.59 19.39 -14.42
CA LYS A 10 3.76 20.49 -13.89
C LYS A 10 4.44 20.91 -12.58
N ARG A 11 4.88 22.17 -12.49
CA ARG A 11 5.49 22.72 -11.26
C ARG A 11 4.43 22.67 -10.16
N ASP A 12 4.78 22.09 -9.02
CA ASP A 12 3.92 22.04 -7.83
C ASP A 12 3.83 23.46 -7.25
N PHE A 13 2.88 24.26 -7.73
CA PHE A 13 2.63 25.59 -7.20
C PHE A 13 1.75 25.48 -5.95
N VAL A 14 2.24 26.00 -4.83
CA VAL A 14 1.47 26.12 -3.59
C VAL A 14 0.37 27.16 -3.80
N SER A 15 -0.89 26.75 -3.67
CA SER A 15 -2.02 27.68 -3.81
C SER A 15 -2.14 28.55 -2.57
N LYS A 16 -2.06 29.87 -2.73
CA LYS A 16 -2.24 30.88 -1.66
C LYS A 16 -3.71 31.18 -1.33
N ALA A 17 -4.66 30.45 -1.93
CA ALA A 17 -6.10 30.72 -1.75
C ALA A 17 -6.63 30.28 -0.37
N ASN A 18 -7.44 31.10 0.27
CA ASN A 18 -7.88 30.88 1.66
C ASN A 18 -9.18 30.07 1.85
N HIS A 19 -9.74 29.44 0.79
CA HIS A 19 -10.98 28.66 0.92
C HIS A 19 -10.81 27.33 1.69
N SER A 20 -11.90 26.83 2.29
CA SER A 20 -11.93 25.66 3.18
C SER A 20 -11.49 24.33 2.55
N MET A 21 -11.45 24.25 1.23
CA MET A 21 -11.01 23.08 0.47
C MET A 21 -9.55 23.17 0.01
N ASN A 22 -8.79 24.23 0.32
CA ASN A 22 -7.35 24.30 0.00
C ASN A 22 -6.53 23.53 1.06
N PRO A 23 -5.79 22.47 0.70
CA PRO A 23 -4.86 21.80 1.61
C PRO A 23 -3.68 22.68 2.02
N ASP A 24 -3.39 23.75 1.28
CA ASP A 24 -2.24 24.63 1.50
C ASP A 24 -2.62 26.01 2.07
N ARG A 25 -3.87 26.19 2.53
CA ARG A 25 -4.27 27.43 3.21
C ARG A 25 -3.55 27.57 4.56
N PRO A 26 -3.20 28.81 4.98
CA PRO A 26 -2.80 29.03 6.36
C PRO A 26 -3.95 28.67 7.31
N LYS A 27 -3.62 28.04 8.44
CA LYS A 27 -4.59 27.88 9.54
C LYS A 27 -4.87 29.28 10.08
N GLY A 28 -6.12 29.73 10.02
CA GLY A 28 -6.49 31.07 10.48
C GLY A 28 -6.16 31.29 11.96
N VAL A 29 -5.96 32.56 12.34
CA VAL A 29 -5.76 32.97 13.74
C VAL A 29 -7.05 32.64 14.50
N GLY A 30 -7.04 31.60 15.33
CA GLY A 30 -8.24 31.05 16.00
C GLY A 30 -8.39 29.52 15.98
N GLY A 31 -7.48 28.80 15.29
CA GLY A 31 -6.99 27.49 15.71
C GLY A 31 -7.86 26.23 15.57
N ASN A 32 -9.17 26.24 15.82
CA ASN A 32 -9.85 24.97 16.20
C ASN A 32 -10.97 24.48 15.25
N ASN A 33 -11.49 25.32 14.35
CA ASN A 33 -12.61 24.94 13.45
C ASN A 33 -12.18 24.60 12.01
N ALA A 34 -10.89 24.73 11.70
CA ALA A 34 -10.38 24.52 10.37
C ALA A 34 -10.04 23.04 10.13
N ARG A 35 -10.56 22.47 9.03
CA ARG A 35 -10.15 21.12 8.59
C ARG A 35 -8.65 21.06 8.30
N ASP A 36 -8.00 20.01 8.80
CA ASP A 36 -6.60 19.70 8.49
C ASP A 36 -6.38 19.30 7.03
N LYS A 37 -5.12 19.41 6.59
CA LYS A 37 -4.69 19.03 5.23
C LYS A 37 -5.08 17.59 4.87
N ALA A 38 -4.95 16.65 5.81
CA ALA A 38 -5.35 15.25 5.61
C ALA A 38 -6.86 15.12 5.41
N THR A 39 -7.66 15.78 6.26
CA THR A 39 -9.12 15.82 6.16
C THR A 39 -9.58 16.42 4.83
N ILE A 40 -8.96 17.51 4.39
CA ILE A 40 -9.27 18.14 3.10
C ILE A 40 -8.98 17.18 1.93
N LYS A 41 -7.83 16.49 1.94
CA LYS A 41 -7.50 15.49 0.90
C LYS A 41 -8.49 14.32 0.88
N ARG A 42 -8.89 13.80 2.05
CA ARG A 42 -9.92 12.76 2.17
C ARG A 42 -11.28 13.21 1.62
N LEU A 43 -11.71 14.42 1.94
CA LEU A 43 -12.97 14.96 1.41
C LEU A 43 -12.93 15.19 -0.10
N ARG A 44 -11.77 15.61 -0.64
CA ARG A 44 -11.55 15.68 -2.09
C ARG A 44 -11.62 14.30 -2.72
N MET A 45 -11.10 13.26 -2.06
CA MET A 45 -11.16 11.87 -2.54
C MET A 45 -12.61 11.46 -2.83
N TYR A 46 -13.54 11.66 -1.89
CA TYR A 46 -14.96 11.34 -2.10
C TYR A 46 -15.61 12.09 -3.27
N LYS A 47 -15.09 13.28 -3.62
CA LYS A 47 -15.57 14.08 -4.76
C LYS A 47 -14.88 13.74 -6.10
N SER A 48 -13.75 13.02 -6.07
CA SER A 48 -12.81 12.91 -7.19
C SER A 48 -13.04 11.71 -8.12
N GLY A 49 -14.12 10.93 -7.96
CA GLY A 49 -14.38 9.72 -8.74
C GLY A 49 -14.77 9.91 -10.21
N LYS A 50 -14.71 11.13 -10.76
CA LYS A 50 -15.16 11.46 -12.12
C LYS A 50 -14.01 12.03 -12.96
N PRO A 51 -13.94 11.71 -14.27
CA PRO A 51 -12.97 12.32 -15.17
C PRO A 51 -13.31 13.79 -15.43
N THR A 52 -12.29 14.62 -15.62
CA THR A 52 -12.43 16.01 -16.04
C THR A 52 -12.54 16.08 -17.56
N ARG A 53 -13.55 16.79 -18.06
CA ARG A 53 -13.83 16.94 -19.50
C ARG A 53 -13.68 18.37 -19.97
N ASP A 54 -13.35 18.54 -21.24
CA ASP A 54 -13.38 19.83 -21.94
C ASP A 54 -14.83 20.17 -22.37
N ARG A 55 -15.08 21.41 -22.81
CA ARG A 55 -16.38 21.89 -23.31
C ARG A 55 -16.95 21.00 -24.43
N LYS A 56 -16.08 20.38 -25.24
CA LYS A 56 -16.44 19.42 -26.31
C LYS A 56 -16.74 18.00 -25.80
N GLY A 57 -16.75 17.76 -24.49
CA GLY A 57 -17.02 16.45 -23.87
C GLY A 57 -15.86 15.46 -23.86
N ARG A 58 -14.69 15.84 -24.41
CA ARG A 58 -13.49 14.98 -24.42
C ARG A 58 -12.84 14.93 -23.04
N ILE A 59 -12.34 13.76 -22.64
CA ILE A 59 -11.66 13.57 -21.35
C ILE A 59 -10.27 14.21 -21.42
N VAL A 60 -10.03 15.23 -20.57
CA VAL A 60 -8.73 15.91 -20.41
C VAL A 60 -7.90 15.23 -19.33
N GLN A 61 -8.55 14.81 -18.25
CA GLN A 61 -7.93 14.08 -17.16
C GLN A 61 -8.83 12.90 -16.79
N ALA A 62 -8.28 11.68 -16.88
CA ALA A 62 -9.00 10.48 -16.48
C ALA A 62 -9.27 10.50 -14.97
N ALA A 63 -10.29 9.75 -14.55
CA ALA A 63 -10.57 9.57 -13.14
C ALA A 63 -9.40 8.85 -12.44
N PRO A 64 -9.27 8.98 -11.11
CA PRO A 64 -8.29 8.23 -10.35
C PRO A 64 -8.35 6.73 -10.67
N TYR A 65 -7.18 6.10 -10.84
CA TYR A 65 -7.02 4.67 -11.17
C TYR A 65 -7.63 4.22 -12.52
N GLN A 66 -8.08 5.14 -13.37
CA GLN A 66 -8.59 4.85 -14.72
C GLN A 66 -7.66 5.36 -15.83
N ASN A 67 -6.40 5.64 -15.49
CA ASN A 67 -5.38 6.00 -16.49
C ASN A 67 -5.09 4.79 -17.38
N ARG A 68 -5.05 5.00 -18.69
CA ARG A 68 -4.68 3.98 -19.66
C ARG A 68 -3.23 4.15 -20.05
N LEU A 69 -2.49 3.05 -20.10
CA LEU A 69 -1.16 3.01 -20.66
C LEU A 69 -1.25 3.12 -22.19
N PRO A 70 -0.23 3.67 -22.87
CA PRO A 70 -0.14 3.64 -24.32
C PRO A 70 -0.21 2.20 -24.85
N SER A 71 -0.81 2.02 -26.03
CA SER A 71 -0.82 0.71 -26.71
C SER A 71 0.62 0.24 -26.92
N GLY A 72 0.89 -1.03 -26.66
CA GLY A 72 2.24 -1.60 -26.72
C GLY A 72 3.10 -1.40 -25.46
N THR A 73 2.53 -0.92 -24.36
CA THR A 73 3.24 -0.94 -23.06
C THR A 73 3.37 -2.38 -22.58
N VAL A 74 4.61 -2.85 -22.46
CA VAL A 74 4.94 -4.21 -21.99
C VAL A 74 5.53 -4.13 -20.59
N ALA A 75 4.98 -4.91 -19.65
CA ALA A 75 5.59 -5.14 -18.35
C ALA A 75 6.56 -6.33 -18.45
N ARG A 76 7.77 -6.18 -17.91
CA ARG A 76 8.79 -7.25 -17.87
C ARG A 76 9.31 -7.41 -16.45
N VAL A 77 9.67 -8.63 -16.10
CA VAL A 77 10.37 -8.95 -14.85
C VAL A 77 11.85 -9.03 -15.15
N GLU A 78 12.66 -8.27 -14.43
CA GLU A 78 14.11 -8.31 -14.58
C GLU A 78 14.66 -9.63 -14.00
N PRO A 79 15.49 -10.37 -14.75
CA PRO A 79 16.15 -11.56 -14.21
C PRO A 79 17.11 -11.13 -13.10
N ASN A 80 16.93 -11.67 -11.89
CA ASN A 80 17.77 -11.31 -10.75
C ASN A 80 18.04 -12.53 -9.87
N ARG A 81 19.28 -12.68 -9.39
CA ARG A 81 19.68 -13.81 -8.55
C ARG A 81 18.93 -13.85 -7.21
N LYS A 82 18.46 -12.70 -6.72
CA LYS A 82 17.71 -12.57 -5.46
C LYS A 82 16.36 -13.30 -5.47
N TRP A 83 15.80 -13.59 -6.65
CA TRP A 83 14.54 -14.34 -6.76
C TRP A 83 14.66 -15.79 -6.26
N PHE A 84 15.87 -16.35 -6.35
CA PHE A 84 16.13 -17.76 -6.05
C PHE A 84 16.80 -17.97 -4.68
N GLY A 85 17.05 -16.89 -3.93
CA GLY A 85 17.57 -16.99 -2.57
C GLY A 85 16.46 -17.28 -1.56
N ASN A 86 16.80 -18.01 -0.50
CA ASN A 86 15.85 -18.29 0.59
C ASN A 86 15.39 -16.97 1.24
N THR A 87 14.09 -16.68 1.20
CA THR A 87 13.52 -15.41 1.71
C THR A 87 13.02 -15.49 3.15
N ARG A 88 12.74 -16.70 3.64
CA ARG A 88 12.34 -16.97 5.02
C ARG A 88 13.14 -18.17 5.52
N VAL A 89 14.04 -17.93 6.46
CA VAL A 89 14.86 -18.96 7.10
C VAL A 89 14.71 -18.79 8.60
N ILE A 90 14.56 -19.90 9.31
CA ILE A 90 14.53 -19.96 10.77
C ILE A 90 15.66 -20.87 11.24
N THR A 91 16.31 -20.50 12.33
CA THR A 91 17.29 -21.37 13.01
C THR A 91 16.58 -22.45 13.79
N GLN A 92 17.14 -23.66 13.87
CA GLN A 92 16.54 -24.78 14.60
C GLN A 92 16.24 -24.45 16.06
N THR A 93 17.13 -23.71 16.75
CA THR A 93 16.94 -23.30 18.15
C THR A 93 15.71 -22.42 18.33
N ALA A 94 15.56 -21.38 17.50
CA ALA A 94 14.39 -20.49 17.52
C ALA A 94 13.08 -21.23 17.16
N LEU A 95 13.15 -22.28 16.35
CA LEU A 95 12.01 -23.14 16.05
C LEU A 95 11.57 -23.90 17.30
N GLN A 96 12.52 -24.51 18.01
CA GLN A 96 12.26 -25.26 19.23
C GLN A 96 11.72 -24.38 20.37
N THR A 97 12.29 -23.20 20.60
CA THR A 97 11.75 -22.27 21.61
C THR A 97 10.33 -21.83 21.28
N PHE A 98 10.03 -21.63 19.99
CA PHE A 98 8.68 -21.29 19.55
C PHE A 98 7.69 -22.43 19.78
N GLN A 99 8.12 -23.68 19.56
CA GLN A 99 7.30 -24.86 19.87
C GLN A 99 6.91 -24.91 21.35
N GLU A 100 7.89 -24.71 22.25
CA GLU A 100 7.66 -24.71 23.69
C GLU A 100 6.68 -23.61 24.12
N GLU A 101 6.80 -22.39 23.57
CA GLU A 101 5.89 -21.29 23.87
C GLU A 101 4.48 -21.50 23.33
N MET A 102 4.31 -22.12 22.15
CA MET A 102 2.99 -22.38 21.56
C MET A 102 2.19 -23.40 22.38
N VAL A 103 2.82 -24.48 22.85
CA VAL A 103 2.17 -25.48 23.72
C VAL A 103 1.62 -24.84 24.99
N ASN A 104 2.36 -23.88 25.56
CA ASN A 104 1.93 -23.16 26.76
C ASN A 104 0.71 -22.24 26.51
N ILE A 105 0.52 -21.76 25.28
CA ILE A 105 -0.58 -20.85 24.93
C ILE A 105 -1.87 -21.61 24.65
N GLU A 106 -1.81 -22.80 24.05
CA GLU A 106 -2.98 -23.62 23.68
C GLU A 106 -3.91 -23.94 24.86
N GLY A 107 -3.36 -24.09 26.08
CA GLY A 107 -4.12 -24.40 27.30
C GLY A 107 -4.67 -23.19 28.06
N SER A 108 -4.48 -21.96 27.58
CA SER A 108 -4.79 -20.73 28.31
C SER A 108 -5.88 -19.89 27.62
N LEU A 109 -6.61 -19.06 28.37
CA LEU A 109 -7.61 -18.11 27.82
C LEU A 109 -6.96 -16.89 27.12
N GLN A 110 -5.69 -16.98 26.72
CA GLN A 110 -4.94 -15.88 26.10
C GLN A 110 -5.17 -15.83 24.58
N VAL A 111 -5.25 -14.63 24.02
CA VAL A 111 -5.47 -14.40 22.59
C VAL A 111 -4.26 -13.73 21.95
N VAL A 112 -3.79 -14.28 20.84
CA VAL A 112 -2.68 -13.72 20.06
C VAL A 112 -3.15 -12.52 19.23
N MET A 113 -2.66 -11.32 19.53
CA MET A 113 -3.02 -10.08 18.83
C MET A 113 -2.26 -9.87 17.51
N ARG A 114 -1.03 -10.36 17.41
CA ARG A 114 -0.19 -10.28 16.20
C ARG A 114 0.45 -11.63 15.93
N GLN A 115 0.00 -12.29 14.87
CA GLN A 115 0.56 -13.56 14.45
C GLN A 115 1.99 -13.38 13.94
N THR A 116 2.87 -14.32 14.28
CA THR A 116 4.23 -14.36 13.74
C THR A 116 4.17 -14.72 12.26
N LYS A 117 5.14 -14.25 11.47
CA LYS A 117 5.26 -14.58 10.03
C LYS A 117 5.98 -15.91 9.79
N LEU A 118 6.13 -16.72 10.84
CA LEU A 118 6.80 -18.00 10.79
C LEU A 118 5.87 -19.03 10.12
N PRO A 119 6.41 -19.99 9.35
CA PRO A 119 5.62 -21.06 8.77
C PRO A 119 5.24 -22.08 9.87
N ILE A 120 4.19 -21.76 10.62
CA ILE A 120 3.61 -22.59 11.69
C ILE A 120 3.12 -23.95 11.15
N THR A 121 2.90 -24.06 9.83
CA THR A 121 2.50 -25.32 9.16
C THR A 121 3.54 -26.44 9.28
N LEU A 122 4.81 -26.14 9.54
CA LEU A 122 5.85 -27.15 9.81
C LEU A 122 5.74 -27.80 11.20
N LEU A 123 4.84 -27.32 12.07
CA LEU A 123 4.75 -27.76 13.47
C LEU A 123 3.83 -28.96 13.68
N GLN A 124 3.04 -29.35 12.68
CA GLN A 124 2.04 -30.42 12.78
C GLN A 124 2.53 -31.77 12.23
N GLU A 125 3.84 -32.01 12.14
CA GLU A 125 4.37 -33.28 11.59
C GLU A 125 4.33 -34.46 12.58
N SER A 126 3.97 -34.23 13.85
CA SER A 126 3.87 -35.28 14.88
C SER A 126 2.42 -35.62 15.19
N LYS A 127 1.90 -36.67 14.53
CA LYS A 127 0.96 -37.72 15.02
C LYS A 127 0.38 -38.54 13.86
N GLY A 128 1.19 -38.98 12.91
CA GLY A 128 0.65 -39.78 11.80
C GLY A 128 1.60 -40.29 10.73
N ASN A 129 2.84 -40.68 11.06
CA ASN A 129 3.68 -41.49 10.17
C ASN A 129 4.72 -42.29 10.98
N ASP A 130 4.22 -43.14 11.88
CA ASP A 130 4.99 -44.27 12.42
C ASP A 130 4.84 -45.44 11.44
N TYR A 131 5.65 -45.47 10.38
CA TYR A 131 5.84 -46.64 9.53
C TYR A 131 7.33 -46.82 9.18
N SER A 132 8.09 -47.33 10.16
CA SER A 132 9.17 -48.33 10.03
C SER A 132 10.03 -48.30 11.29
#